data_AF-A0A849QHG2-F1
#
_entry.id   AF-A0A849QHG2-F1
#
_cell.length_a   1.000
_cell.length_b   1.000
_cell.length_c   1.000
_cell.angle_alpha   90.00
_cell.angle_beta   90.00
_cell.angle_gamma   90.00
#
_symmetry.space_group_name_H-M   'P 1'
#
loop_
_entity.id
_entity.type
_entity.pdbx_description
1 polymer ?
#
loop_
_entity_poly.entity_id
_entity_poly.type
_entity_poly.pdbx_seq_one_letter_code
_entity_poly.pdbx_strand_id
1 'polypeptide(L)'
;MAEILKFENEETVELETFEGDVEIKRCRHLIPQQGSEIVITGTLYVLGELEIDGSLRAHNLDAKTRDRILVNGDLTVEESAVVKKGTLEVTGSAKARMIEAGSSLRVGKDLTCDSGKGGGSIRVGGNAKARRLNGGGSIKIVGDAEVQRMDAGGSIKVEGRIDCDELDVGGSGKCTVGRIGKVNIGGSFKASGAVDVEEIDVGGSARVGSGSKVDSVDVGGSFKGSGDLTFGTIDVGGSVGIDGDATGDTIDVGGKVRVDGSLHLRDDIEVGGKIEVGEDLTCERKIKVGGRIEVGGKIKTYR
;
A
#
# COMPACT_ATOMS: atom_id res chain seq x y z
N MET A 1 12.53 -31.06 29.76
CA MET A 1 13.32 -30.12 28.92
C MET A 1 12.84 -30.38 27.52
N ALA A 2 12.32 -29.38 26.80
CA ALA A 2 11.94 -29.59 25.40
C ALA A 2 13.20 -30.02 24.63
N GLU A 3 13.10 -31.13 23.93
CA GLU A 3 14.19 -31.70 23.15
C GLU A 3 14.41 -30.78 21.94
N ILE A 4 15.62 -30.24 21.81
CA ILE A 4 16.01 -29.44 20.64
C ILE A 4 16.80 -30.36 19.71
N LEU A 5 16.25 -30.64 18.53
CA LEU A 5 16.97 -31.37 17.48
C LEU A 5 17.93 -30.42 16.77
N LYS A 6 19.21 -30.80 16.69
CA LYS A 6 20.27 -29.92 16.17
C LYS A 6 20.94 -30.53 14.95
N PHE A 7 21.11 -29.73 13.91
CA PHE A 7 21.87 -30.05 12.71
C PHE A 7 22.98 -29.00 12.50
N GLU A 8 24.21 -29.44 12.24
CA GLU A 8 25.35 -28.54 12.09
C GLU A 8 26.33 -28.96 10.98
N ASN A 9 26.67 -28.00 10.09
CA ASN A 9 27.62 -28.17 8.98
C ASN A 9 27.26 -29.31 8.00
N GLU A 10 25.97 -29.58 7.80
CA GLU A 10 25.47 -30.56 6.83
C GLU A 10 25.05 -29.84 5.54
N GLU A 11 25.29 -30.43 4.37
CA GLU A 11 24.82 -29.81 3.12
C GLU A 11 23.29 -29.84 3.03
N THR A 12 22.71 -30.99 3.40
CA THR A 12 21.28 -31.28 3.30
C THR A 12 20.82 -31.95 4.60
N VAL A 13 19.71 -31.46 5.15
CA VAL A 13 19.02 -32.01 6.31
C VAL A 13 17.66 -32.53 5.84
N GLU A 14 17.34 -33.78 6.18
CA GLU A 14 16.05 -34.39 5.87
C GLU A 14 15.15 -34.41 7.11
N LEU A 15 14.01 -33.72 7.06
CA LEU A 15 13.06 -33.63 8.17
C LEU A 15 11.62 -33.63 7.66
N GLU A 16 10.75 -34.48 8.20
CA GLU A 16 9.32 -34.46 7.88
C GLU A 16 8.52 -33.80 9.01
N THR A 17 8.19 -34.54 10.06
CA THR A 17 7.51 -33.99 11.25
C THR A 17 8.42 -34.12 12.46
N PHE A 18 8.56 -33.03 13.21
CA PHE A 18 9.26 -33.02 14.48
C PHE A 18 8.45 -32.34 15.57
N GLU A 19 8.29 -33.03 16.70
CA GLU A 19 7.66 -32.48 17.89
C GLU A 19 8.71 -31.79 18.77
N GLY A 20 8.70 -30.45 18.78
CA GLY A 20 9.64 -29.64 19.53
C GLY A 20 10.39 -28.62 18.68
N ASP A 21 11.53 -28.18 19.20
CA ASP A 21 12.35 -27.15 18.56
C ASP A 21 13.44 -27.77 17.67
N VAL A 22 13.75 -27.11 16.55
CA VAL A 22 14.81 -27.52 15.62
C VAL A 22 15.82 -26.39 15.47
N GLU A 23 17.11 -26.69 15.57
CA GLU A 23 18.20 -25.74 15.33
C GLU A 23 19.01 -26.19 14.11
N ILE A 24 19.03 -25.34 13.08
CA ILE A 24 19.82 -25.53 11.87
C ILE A 24 20.96 -24.52 11.84
N LYS A 25 22.20 -25.01 11.84
CA LYS A 25 23.39 -24.16 11.86
C LYS A 25 24.33 -24.53 10.72
N ARG A 26 24.50 -23.58 9.78
CA ARG A 26 25.33 -23.76 8.58
C ARG A 26 24.93 -24.99 7.76
N CYS A 27 23.63 -25.24 7.63
CA CYS A 27 23.11 -26.21 6.66
C CYS A 27 22.44 -25.47 5.51
N ARG A 28 22.65 -25.92 4.27
CA ARG A 28 22.17 -25.19 3.09
C ARG A 28 20.76 -25.58 2.69
N HIS A 29 20.44 -26.85 2.74
CA HIS A 29 19.14 -27.37 2.32
C HIS A 29 18.42 -28.07 3.48
N LEU A 30 17.15 -27.74 3.68
CA LEU A 30 16.22 -28.50 4.52
C LEU A 30 15.15 -29.07 3.59
N ILE A 31 15.07 -30.40 3.51
CA ILE A 31 14.17 -31.10 2.59
C ILE A 31 13.24 -32.05 3.35
N PRO A 32 12.00 -32.25 2.89
CA PRO A 32 11.10 -33.23 3.47
C PRO A 32 11.57 -34.66 3.16
N GLN A 33 11.48 -35.57 4.13
CA GLN A 33 11.78 -37.00 3.90
C GLN A 33 10.79 -37.63 2.91
N GLN A 34 9.52 -37.23 3.01
CA GLN A 34 8.44 -37.62 2.11
C GLN A 34 7.48 -36.44 1.89
N GLY A 35 6.83 -36.38 0.72
CA GLY A 35 5.86 -35.34 0.41
C GLY A 35 6.48 -33.99 0.06
N SER A 36 5.88 -32.91 0.56
CA SER A 36 6.26 -31.53 0.21
C SER A 36 6.11 -30.52 1.36
N GLU A 37 5.85 -31.00 2.59
CA GLU A 37 5.66 -30.16 3.76
C GLU A 37 6.56 -30.66 4.90
N ILE A 38 7.18 -29.71 5.61
CA ILE A 38 7.95 -29.94 6.82
C ILE A 38 7.17 -29.33 7.97
N VAL A 39 6.94 -30.10 9.02
CA VAL A 39 6.14 -29.71 10.18
C VAL A 39 7.00 -29.72 11.45
N ILE A 40 7.13 -28.56 12.08
CA ILE A 40 7.86 -28.38 13.33
C ILE A 40 6.88 -27.81 14.36
N THR A 41 6.50 -28.57 15.38
CA THR A 41 5.50 -28.07 16.34
C THR A 41 6.03 -26.96 17.25
N GLY A 42 7.35 -26.81 17.34
CA GLY A 42 8.02 -25.74 18.08
C GLY A 42 8.65 -24.70 17.16
N THR A 43 9.84 -24.23 17.56
CA THR A 43 10.57 -23.17 16.89
C THR A 43 11.64 -23.74 15.97
N LEU A 44 11.67 -23.26 14.72
CA LEU A 44 12.81 -23.45 13.82
C LEU A 44 13.81 -22.30 14.01
N TYR A 45 14.95 -22.59 14.61
CA TYR A 45 16.08 -21.67 14.73
C TYR A 45 17.04 -21.85 13.56
N VAL A 46 17.36 -20.76 12.86
CA VAL A 46 18.29 -20.80 11.72
C VAL A 46 19.49 -19.87 11.93
N LEU A 47 20.68 -20.44 11.79
CA LEU A 47 21.98 -19.77 11.91
C LEU A 47 22.77 -19.91 10.60
N GLY A 48 22.44 -19.07 9.63
CA GLY A 48 23.07 -19.04 8.30
C GLY A 48 22.03 -18.82 7.20
N GLU A 49 22.45 -18.97 5.95
CA GLU A 49 21.56 -19.17 4.81
C GLU A 49 20.84 -20.51 4.92
N LEU A 50 19.59 -20.58 4.49
CA LEU A 50 18.83 -21.83 4.42
C LEU A 50 17.81 -21.77 3.29
N GLU A 51 17.77 -22.85 2.50
CA GLU A 51 16.74 -23.12 1.51
C GLU A 51 15.91 -24.32 1.98
N ILE A 52 14.60 -24.10 2.11
CA ILE A 52 13.63 -25.11 2.50
C ILE A 52 12.94 -25.57 1.22
N ASP A 53 13.16 -26.82 0.83
CA ASP A 53 12.59 -27.40 -0.38
C ASP A 53 11.18 -27.95 -0.12
N GLY A 54 10.21 -27.05 -0.08
CA GLY A 54 8.81 -27.37 0.20
C GLY A 54 8.16 -26.34 1.11
N SER A 55 6.95 -26.66 1.55
CA SER A 55 6.20 -25.85 2.50
C SER A 55 6.72 -26.06 3.92
N LEU A 56 6.71 -25.01 4.74
CA LEU A 56 7.07 -25.06 6.16
C LEU A 56 5.86 -24.71 7.01
N ARG A 57 5.55 -25.60 7.97
CA ARG A 57 4.65 -25.31 9.09
C ARG A 57 5.44 -25.29 10.39
N ALA A 58 5.38 -24.18 11.12
CA ALA A 58 6.05 -24.06 12.40
C ALA A 58 5.24 -23.27 13.44
N HIS A 59 5.55 -23.40 14.73
CA HIS A 59 5.04 -22.45 15.72
C HIS A 59 5.77 -21.11 15.61
N ASN A 60 7.10 -21.15 15.45
CA ASN A 60 7.95 -19.99 15.20
C ASN A 60 9.07 -20.30 14.20
N LEU A 61 9.55 -19.26 13.51
CA LEU A 61 10.80 -19.26 12.74
C LEU A 61 11.66 -18.10 13.22
N ASP A 62 12.81 -18.37 13.86
CA ASP A 62 13.78 -17.35 14.30
C ASP A 62 15.13 -17.56 13.59
N ALA A 63 15.35 -16.78 12.54
CA ALA A 63 16.59 -16.78 11.79
C ALA A 63 17.48 -15.61 12.23
N LYS A 64 18.58 -15.93 12.92
CA LYS A 64 19.60 -14.98 13.37
C LYS A 64 20.70 -14.83 12.31
N THR A 65 20.28 -14.45 11.10
CA THR A 65 21.16 -14.34 9.93
C THR A 65 21.02 -13.00 9.22
N ARG A 66 22.04 -12.66 8.41
CA ARG A 66 21.99 -11.61 7.37
C ARG A 66 21.66 -12.18 5.99
N ASP A 67 21.68 -13.51 5.87
CA ASP A 67 21.53 -14.22 4.62
C ASP A 67 20.06 -14.37 4.24
N ARG A 68 19.81 -15.04 3.11
CA ARG A 68 18.47 -15.37 2.67
C ARG A 68 17.95 -16.61 3.39
N ILE A 69 16.69 -16.55 3.81
CA ILE A 69 15.88 -17.73 4.13
C ILE A 69 14.87 -17.88 3.00
N LEU A 70 14.99 -18.96 2.23
CA LEU A 70 14.09 -19.27 1.12
C LEU A 70 13.18 -20.44 1.51
N VAL A 71 11.88 -20.27 1.31
CA VAL A 71 10.88 -21.34 1.39
C VAL A 71 10.33 -21.58 -0.02
N ASN A 72 10.67 -22.71 -0.62
CA ASN A 72 10.18 -23.14 -1.94
C ASN A 72 8.77 -23.76 -1.85
N GLY A 73 7.86 -23.06 -1.19
CA GLY A 73 6.51 -23.52 -0.93
C GLY A 73 5.74 -22.48 -0.12
N ASP A 74 4.75 -22.94 0.62
CA ASP A 74 3.98 -22.09 1.51
C ASP A 74 4.65 -22.02 2.89
N LEU A 75 4.62 -20.85 3.52
CA LEU A 75 5.08 -20.64 4.89
C LEU A 75 3.87 -20.42 5.80
N THR A 76 3.63 -21.34 6.73
CA THR A 76 2.60 -21.19 7.77
C THR A 76 3.26 -21.20 9.13
N VAL A 77 3.27 -20.06 9.82
CA VAL A 77 3.81 -19.92 11.16
C VAL A 77 2.72 -19.45 12.12
N GLU A 78 2.55 -20.09 13.26
CA GLU A 78 1.45 -19.74 14.18
C GLU A 78 1.63 -18.35 14.80
N GLU A 79 2.84 -18.04 15.30
CA GLU A 79 3.10 -16.79 16.02
C GLU A 79 3.99 -15.85 15.20
N SER A 80 5.28 -16.16 15.05
CA SER A 80 6.24 -15.23 14.44
C SER A 80 7.27 -15.87 13.50
N ALA A 81 7.44 -15.27 12.32
CA ALA A 81 8.51 -15.57 11.38
C ALA A 81 9.48 -14.37 11.29
N VAL A 82 10.64 -14.48 11.92
CA VAL A 82 11.62 -13.39 12.07
C VAL A 82 12.94 -13.76 11.43
N VAL A 83 13.37 -12.97 10.45
CA VAL A 83 14.71 -13.02 9.83
C VAL A 83 15.43 -11.71 10.13
N LYS A 84 16.15 -11.65 11.26
CA LYS A 84 16.53 -10.39 11.92
C LYS A 84 17.25 -9.35 11.06
N LYS A 85 18.15 -9.79 10.18
CA LYS A 85 18.95 -8.89 9.31
C LYS A 85 18.93 -9.31 7.84
N GLY A 86 18.24 -10.41 7.54
CA GLY A 86 18.25 -11.05 6.25
C GLY A 86 16.98 -10.81 5.44
N THR A 87 16.86 -11.56 4.35
CA THR A 87 15.67 -11.59 3.51
C THR A 87 14.89 -12.86 3.79
N LEU A 88 13.57 -12.72 3.94
CA LEU A 88 12.65 -13.85 3.91
C LEU A 88 11.99 -13.89 2.52
N GLU A 89 12.20 -14.98 1.80
CA GLU A 89 11.60 -15.23 0.50
C GLU A 89 10.75 -16.49 0.56
N VAL A 90 9.47 -16.37 0.22
CA VAL A 90 8.50 -17.47 0.16
C VAL A 90 7.96 -17.50 -1.26
N THR A 91 8.18 -18.59 -2.00
CA THR A 91 7.72 -18.69 -3.38
C THR A 91 6.20 -18.89 -3.49
N GLY A 92 5.60 -19.51 -2.47
CA GLY A 92 4.16 -19.68 -2.30
C GLY A 92 3.51 -18.54 -1.51
N SER A 93 2.52 -18.91 -0.70
CA SER A 93 1.80 -18.01 0.21
C SER A 93 2.44 -18.00 1.59
N ALA A 94 2.38 -16.87 2.28
CA ALA A 94 2.89 -16.71 3.64
C ALA A 94 1.76 -16.33 4.61
N LYS A 95 1.63 -17.09 5.69
CA LYS A 95 0.64 -16.87 6.75
C LYS A 95 1.31 -16.92 8.12
N ALA A 96 1.21 -15.83 8.87
CA ALA A 96 1.60 -15.79 10.28
C ALA A 96 0.96 -14.61 11.01
N ARG A 97 0.98 -14.55 12.34
CA ARG A 97 0.59 -13.29 13.02
C ARG A 97 1.60 -12.20 12.73
N MET A 98 2.89 -12.48 12.91
CA MET A 98 3.96 -11.54 12.65
C MET A 98 4.97 -12.10 11.66
N ILE A 99 5.34 -11.30 10.65
CA ILE A 99 6.44 -11.61 9.73
C ILE A 99 7.38 -10.41 9.69
N GLU A 100 8.63 -10.59 10.11
CA GLU A 100 9.65 -9.55 10.09
C GLU A 100 10.90 -10.02 9.35
N ALA A 101 11.25 -9.32 8.27
CA ALA A 101 12.52 -9.48 7.60
C ALA A 101 13.33 -8.18 7.69
N GLY A 102 14.54 -8.26 8.25
CA GLY A 102 15.40 -7.11 8.48
C GLY A 102 15.85 -6.40 7.20
N SER A 103 15.86 -7.10 6.07
CA SER A 103 16.17 -6.54 4.75
C SER A 103 14.95 -6.50 3.83
N SER A 104 14.43 -7.65 3.38
CA SER A 104 13.25 -7.66 2.52
C SER A 104 12.35 -8.85 2.77
N LEU A 105 11.04 -8.63 2.65
CA LEU A 105 10.03 -9.68 2.67
C LEU A 105 9.50 -9.86 1.24
N ARG A 106 9.62 -11.08 0.71
CA ARG A 106 9.12 -11.43 -0.63
C ARG A 106 8.19 -12.63 -0.51
N VAL A 107 6.96 -12.47 -0.99
CA VAL A 107 5.95 -13.53 -1.03
C VAL A 107 5.45 -13.64 -2.46
N GLY A 108 5.62 -14.81 -3.07
CA GLY A 108 5.31 -15.03 -4.49
C GLY A 108 3.81 -15.02 -4.77
N LYS A 109 3.01 -15.50 -3.82
CA LYS A 109 1.53 -15.50 -3.89
C LYS A 109 0.95 -14.60 -2.79
N ASP A 110 0.09 -15.14 -1.93
CA ASP A 110 -0.71 -14.36 -0.99
C ASP A 110 0.01 -14.18 0.35
N LEU A 111 -0.09 -12.99 0.92
CA LEU A 111 0.37 -12.67 2.26
C LEU A 111 -0.83 -12.47 3.20
N THR A 112 -0.88 -13.23 4.28
CA THR A 112 -1.87 -13.05 5.36
C THR A 112 -1.17 -12.87 6.70
N CYS A 113 -1.25 -11.70 7.31
CA CYS A 113 -0.69 -11.50 8.65
C CYS A 113 -1.33 -10.37 9.46
N ASP A 114 -1.09 -10.32 10.77
CA ASP A 114 -1.42 -9.12 11.55
C ASP A 114 -0.41 -8.01 11.24
N SER A 115 0.88 -8.34 11.27
CA SER A 115 1.97 -7.40 11.04
C SER A 115 3.01 -7.99 10.09
N GLY A 116 3.24 -7.31 8.97
CA GLY A 116 4.32 -7.61 8.02
C GLY A 116 5.32 -6.47 7.99
N LYS A 117 6.60 -6.76 8.21
CA LYS A 117 7.68 -5.77 8.19
C LYS A 117 8.82 -6.23 7.29
N GLY A 118 9.23 -5.34 6.39
CA GLY A 118 10.43 -5.50 5.57
C GLY A 118 11.32 -4.26 5.73
N GLY A 119 12.52 -4.41 6.30
CA GLY A 119 13.38 -3.27 6.64
C GLY A 119 13.71 -2.35 5.45
N GLY A 120 13.77 -2.89 4.24
CA GLY A 120 13.88 -2.14 3.00
C GLY A 120 12.64 -2.26 2.10
N SER A 121 12.08 -3.46 1.93
CA SER A 121 10.87 -3.60 1.10
C SER A 121 10.00 -4.80 1.44
N ILE A 122 8.71 -4.67 1.13
CA ILE A 122 7.75 -5.78 1.06
C ILE A 122 7.30 -5.94 -0.40
N ARG A 123 7.37 -7.16 -0.93
CA ARG A 123 6.80 -7.51 -2.24
C ARG A 123 5.87 -8.71 -2.10
N VAL A 124 4.64 -8.55 -2.56
CA VAL A 124 3.62 -9.60 -2.60
C VAL A 124 3.15 -9.76 -4.05
N GLY A 125 3.32 -10.96 -4.61
CA GLY A 125 2.96 -11.28 -5.99
C GLY A 125 1.48 -11.61 -6.19
N GLY A 126 0.77 -11.99 -5.14
CA GLY A 126 -0.67 -12.17 -5.08
C GLY A 126 -1.35 -11.11 -4.22
N ASN A 127 -2.35 -11.52 -3.45
CA ASN A 127 -3.14 -10.65 -2.59
C ASN A 127 -2.48 -10.45 -1.22
N ALA A 128 -2.70 -9.30 -0.60
CA ALA A 128 -2.26 -9.00 0.76
C ALA A 128 -3.46 -8.74 1.66
N LYS A 129 -3.59 -9.52 2.73
CA LYS A 129 -4.57 -9.30 3.81
C LYS A 129 -3.82 -9.07 5.12
N ALA A 130 -3.84 -7.85 5.64
CA ALA A 130 -3.13 -7.55 6.89
C ALA A 130 -3.71 -6.43 7.74
N ARG A 131 -3.34 -6.36 9.03
CA ARG A 131 -3.62 -5.14 9.81
C ARG A 131 -2.58 -4.06 9.50
N ARG A 132 -1.30 -4.42 9.44
CA ARG A 132 -0.21 -3.46 9.19
C ARG A 132 0.86 -4.03 8.28
N LEU A 133 1.23 -3.26 7.25
CA LEU A 133 2.43 -3.50 6.45
C LEU A 133 3.38 -2.30 6.57
N ASN A 134 4.64 -2.55 6.95
CA ASN A 134 5.68 -1.53 7.03
C ASN A 134 6.88 -1.93 6.15
N GLY A 135 7.12 -1.14 5.10
CA GLY A 135 8.27 -1.30 4.22
C GLY A 135 9.18 -0.09 4.32
N GLY A 136 10.38 -0.22 4.92
CA GLY A 136 11.23 0.94 5.19
C GLY A 136 11.56 1.80 3.96
N GLY A 137 11.63 1.19 2.77
CA GLY A 137 11.71 1.88 1.48
C GLY A 137 10.45 1.74 0.63
N SER A 138 9.92 0.52 0.43
CA SER A 138 8.75 0.35 -0.43
C SER A 138 7.86 -0.85 -0.12
N ILE A 139 6.58 -0.73 -0.49
CA ILE A 139 5.62 -1.83 -0.51
C ILE A 139 5.09 -1.97 -1.94
N LYS A 140 5.19 -3.18 -2.51
CA LYS A 140 4.56 -3.52 -3.80
C LYS A 140 3.63 -4.72 -3.61
N ILE A 141 2.37 -4.55 -3.98
CA ILE A 141 1.36 -5.62 -4.01
C ILE A 141 0.83 -5.70 -5.43
N VAL A 142 0.92 -6.87 -6.04
CA VAL A 142 0.47 -7.11 -7.43
C VAL A 142 -1.04 -7.39 -7.47
N GLY A 143 -1.55 -8.20 -6.54
CA GLY A 143 -2.98 -8.46 -6.42
C GLY A 143 -3.71 -7.38 -5.63
N ASP A 144 -4.81 -7.81 -5.00
CA ASP A 144 -5.63 -6.94 -4.15
C ASP A 144 -4.98 -6.74 -2.78
N ALA A 145 -5.20 -5.57 -2.19
CA ALA A 145 -4.71 -5.21 -0.86
C ALA A 145 -5.90 -4.88 0.05
N GLU A 146 -6.18 -5.77 1.01
CA GLU A 146 -7.10 -5.55 2.13
C GLU A 146 -6.25 -5.32 3.39
N VAL A 147 -5.82 -4.08 3.61
CA VAL A 147 -4.82 -3.75 4.64
C VAL A 147 -5.22 -2.50 5.40
N GLN A 148 -5.40 -2.59 6.72
CA GLN A 148 -5.83 -1.42 7.51
C GLN A 148 -4.83 -0.25 7.40
N ARG A 149 -3.53 -0.51 7.60
CA ARG A 149 -2.48 0.52 7.44
C ARG A 149 -1.30 0.02 6.62
N MET A 150 -0.89 0.82 5.64
CA MET A 150 0.36 0.62 4.91
C MET A 150 1.26 1.84 5.06
N ASP A 151 2.52 1.59 5.44
CA ASP A 151 3.53 2.61 5.71
C ASP A 151 4.80 2.31 4.91
N ALA A 152 5.27 3.27 4.12
CA ALA A 152 6.57 3.16 3.47
C ALA A 152 7.30 4.50 3.34
N GLY A 153 8.61 4.49 3.61
CA GLY A 153 9.42 5.70 3.51
C GLY A 153 9.55 6.26 2.08
N GLY A 154 9.52 5.39 1.07
CA GLY A 154 9.74 5.78 -0.34
C GLY A 154 8.51 5.64 -1.22
N SER A 155 7.94 4.43 -1.36
CA SER A 155 6.78 4.25 -2.24
C SER A 155 5.87 3.08 -1.88
N ILE A 156 4.59 3.24 -2.18
CA ILE A 156 3.60 2.16 -2.14
C ILE A 156 2.97 2.02 -3.53
N LYS A 157 2.91 0.79 -4.04
CA LYS A 157 2.23 0.45 -5.29
C LYS A 157 1.32 -0.75 -5.08
N VAL A 158 0.02 -0.56 -5.33
CA VAL A 158 -0.98 -1.64 -5.42
C VAL A 158 -1.48 -1.70 -6.85
N GLU A 159 -1.32 -2.84 -7.52
CA GLU A 159 -1.76 -3.02 -8.91
C GLU A 159 -3.22 -3.51 -9.00
N GLY A 160 -3.70 -4.29 -8.02
CA GLY A 160 -5.10 -4.67 -7.87
C GLY A 160 -5.98 -3.62 -7.18
N ARG A 161 -7.10 -4.06 -6.60
CA ARG A 161 -8.00 -3.23 -5.80
C ARG A 161 -7.39 -2.96 -4.42
N ILE A 162 -7.51 -1.72 -3.94
CA ILE A 162 -7.12 -1.34 -2.58
C ILE A 162 -8.36 -1.17 -1.68
N ASP A 163 -8.29 -1.71 -0.47
CA ASP A 163 -9.16 -1.41 0.66
C ASP A 163 -8.27 -1.16 1.88
N CYS A 164 -8.13 0.10 2.26
CA CYS A 164 -7.16 0.54 3.25
C CYS A 164 -7.67 1.71 4.08
N ASP A 165 -7.46 1.70 5.39
CA ASP A 165 -7.88 2.82 6.24
C ASP A 165 -6.85 3.96 6.20
N GLU A 166 -5.55 3.64 6.17
CA GLU A 166 -4.47 4.63 6.22
C GLU A 166 -3.29 4.24 5.30
N LEU A 167 -3.02 5.12 4.32
CA LEU A 167 -1.90 5.01 3.39
C LEU A 167 -0.88 6.13 3.67
N ASP A 168 0.23 5.80 4.32
CA ASP A 168 1.28 6.75 4.72
C ASP A 168 2.57 6.52 3.90
N VAL A 169 2.97 7.51 3.11
CA VAL A 169 4.13 7.39 2.22
C VAL A 169 4.99 8.65 2.17
N GLY A 170 6.28 8.53 2.47
CA GLY A 170 7.19 9.67 2.37
C GLY A 170 7.37 10.20 0.93
N GLY A 171 7.36 9.31 -0.07
CA GLY A 171 7.59 9.65 -1.48
C GLY A 171 6.34 9.55 -2.37
N SER A 172 6.00 8.36 -2.87
CA SER A 172 4.92 8.22 -3.86
C SER A 172 4.00 7.03 -3.63
N GLY A 173 2.69 7.27 -3.69
CA GLY A 173 1.65 6.25 -3.59
C GLY A 173 0.93 6.06 -4.93
N LYS A 174 0.76 4.80 -5.34
CA LYS A 174 0.06 4.43 -6.57
C LYS A 174 -0.93 3.31 -6.29
N CYS A 175 -2.17 3.49 -6.74
CA CYS A 175 -3.19 2.45 -6.73
C CYS A 175 -3.98 2.47 -8.04
N THR A 176 -4.75 1.41 -8.28
CA THR A 176 -5.58 1.32 -9.49
C THR A 176 -7.00 1.81 -9.19
N VAL A 177 -7.73 1.12 -8.32
CA VAL A 177 -9.12 1.39 -7.92
C VAL A 177 -9.32 0.96 -6.48
N GLY A 178 -10.35 1.46 -5.80
CA GLY A 178 -10.72 0.97 -4.47
C GLY A 178 -11.15 2.05 -3.49
N ARG A 179 -11.10 1.71 -2.21
CA ARG A 179 -11.42 2.62 -1.10
C ARG A 179 -10.18 2.88 -0.27
N ILE A 180 -9.96 4.14 0.11
CA ILE A 180 -8.92 4.53 1.06
C ILE A 180 -9.54 5.47 2.08
N GLY A 181 -9.35 5.25 3.38
CA GLY A 181 -9.77 6.24 4.38
C GLY A 181 -8.94 7.52 4.24
N LYS A 182 -7.68 7.46 4.67
CA LYS A 182 -6.74 8.58 4.62
C LYS A 182 -5.52 8.27 3.75
N VAL A 183 -5.19 9.20 2.86
CA VAL A 183 -3.95 9.23 2.08
C VAL A 183 -3.09 10.35 2.64
N ASN A 184 -1.92 10.03 3.20
CA ASN A 184 -0.91 11.00 3.64
C ASN A 184 0.38 10.75 2.88
N ILE A 185 0.72 11.62 1.92
CA ILE A 185 1.88 11.40 1.04
C ILE A 185 2.72 12.66 0.88
N GLY A 186 4.00 12.59 1.24
CA GLY A 186 4.91 13.73 1.12
C GLY A 186 5.13 14.21 -0.31
N GLY A 187 5.20 13.28 -1.28
CA GLY A 187 5.45 13.60 -2.69
C GLY A 187 4.21 13.57 -3.58
N SER A 188 3.83 12.39 -4.08
CA SER A 188 2.73 12.30 -5.06
C SER A 188 1.83 11.08 -4.92
N PHE A 189 0.53 11.30 -5.11
CA PHE A 189 -0.50 10.26 -5.16
C PHE A 189 -1.03 10.09 -6.59
N LYS A 190 -1.20 8.84 -7.03
CA LYS A 190 -1.85 8.54 -8.30
C LYS A 190 -2.76 7.31 -8.19
N ALA A 191 -4.06 7.53 -8.35
CA ALA A 191 -5.03 6.50 -8.69
C ALA A 191 -5.29 6.53 -10.21
N SER A 192 -5.16 5.40 -10.89
CA SER A 192 -5.40 5.33 -12.35
C SER A 192 -6.87 5.14 -12.73
N GLY A 193 -7.70 4.63 -11.82
CA GLY A 193 -9.14 4.45 -11.98
C GLY A 193 -9.92 5.14 -10.85
N ALA A 194 -11.22 4.86 -10.78
CA ALA A 194 -12.11 5.41 -9.77
C ALA A 194 -11.70 4.95 -8.37
N VAL A 195 -11.57 5.92 -7.45
CA VAL A 195 -11.34 5.68 -6.02
C VAL A 195 -12.35 6.42 -5.18
N ASP A 196 -12.66 5.84 -4.02
CA ASP A 196 -13.44 6.45 -2.95
C ASP A 196 -12.47 6.78 -1.79
N VAL A 197 -12.27 8.06 -1.51
CA VAL A 197 -11.27 8.52 -0.53
C VAL A 197 -11.86 9.54 0.44
N GLU A 198 -11.69 9.34 1.75
CA GLU A 198 -12.22 10.29 2.73
C GLU A 198 -11.29 11.53 2.82
N GLU A 199 -9.98 11.32 2.92
CA GLU A 199 -9.01 12.42 3.04
C GLU A 199 -7.77 12.17 2.17
N ILE A 200 -7.43 13.16 1.35
CA ILE A 200 -6.16 13.24 0.61
C ILE A 200 -5.36 14.40 1.16
N ASP A 201 -4.23 14.13 1.81
CA ASP A 201 -3.20 15.09 2.20
C ASP A 201 -1.91 14.76 1.44
N VAL A 202 -1.55 15.62 0.49
CA VAL A 202 -0.38 15.40 -0.38
C VAL A 202 0.45 16.66 -0.54
N GLY A 203 1.72 16.62 -0.12
CA GLY A 203 2.62 17.77 -0.21
C GLY A 203 2.91 18.25 -1.64
N GLY A 204 2.98 17.33 -2.60
CA GLY A 204 3.28 17.64 -4.00
C GLY A 204 2.07 17.62 -4.92
N SER A 205 1.74 16.46 -5.50
CA SER A 205 0.65 16.36 -6.49
C SER A 205 -0.18 15.10 -6.36
N ALA A 206 -1.49 15.23 -6.55
CA ALA A 206 -2.43 14.12 -6.48
C ALA A 206 -3.20 13.98 -7.80
N ARG A 207 -3.42 12.75 -8.22
CA ARG A 207 -4.27 12.42 -9.37
C ARG A 207 -5.22 11.30 -9.02
N VAL A 208 -6.49 11.47 -9.38
CA VAL A 208 -7.52 10.44 -9.29
C VAL A 208 -8.15 10.16 -10.66
N GLY A 209 -8.67 8.94 -10.85
CA GLY A 209 -9.31 8.54 -12.11
C GLY A 209 -10.75 9.04 -12.23
N SER A 210 -11.36 8.83 -13.40
CA SER A 210 -12.76 9.22 -13.67
C SER A 210 -13.72 8.51 -12.72
N GLY A 211 -14.75 9.22 -12.27
CA GLY A 211 -15.78 8.70 -11.36
C GLY A 211 -15.32 8.57 -9.92
N SER A 212 -14.20 9.20 -9.55
CA SER A 212 -13.72 9.20 -8.17
C SER A 212 -14.61 10.05 -7.27
N LYS A 213 -14.68 9.65 -6.00
CA LYS A 213 -15.33 10.39 -4.92
C LYS A 213 -14.28 10.70 -3.87
N VAL A 214 -14.12 11.97 -3.53
CA VAL A 214 -13.13 12.38 -2.52
C VAL A 214 -13.72 13.41 -1.56
N ASP A 215 -13.87 13.06 -0.29
CA ASP A 215 -14.55 13.97 0.66
C ASP A 215 -13.69 15.23 0.93
N SER A 216 -12.39 15.08 1.20
CA SER A 216 -11.47 16.19 1.42
C SER A 216 -10.16 16.04 0.65
N VAL A 217 -9.76 17.09 -0.06
CA VAL A 217 -8.48 17.20 -0.76
C VAL A 217 -7.70 18.39 -0.20
N ASP A 218 -6.53 18.14 0.36
CA ASP A 218 -5.49 19.12 0.70
C ASP A 218 -4.21 18.75 -0.08
N VAL A 219 -3.83 19.61 -1.03
CA VAL A 219 -2.65 19.37 -1.87
C VAL A 219 -1.82 20.63 -2.04
N GLY A 220 -0.56 20.60 -1.61
CA GLY A 220 0.33 21.76 -1.69
C GLY A 220 0.60 22.24 -3.13
N GLY A 221 0.69 21.32 -4.09
CA GLY A 221 1.00 21.63 -5.49
C GLY A 221 -0.19 21.57 -6.43
N SER A 222 -0.47 20.39 -7.01
CA SER A 222 -1.54 20.25 -8.00
C SER A 222 -2.40 19.01 -7.84
N PHE A 223 -3.69 19.18 -8.05
CA PHE A 223 -4.68 18.11 -8.02
C PHE A 223 -5.29 17.91 -9.41
N LYS A 224 -5.40 16.65 -9.85
CA LYS A 224 -6.00 16.30 -11.15
C LYS A 224 -7.06 15.20 -11.04
N GLY A 225 -8.28 15.48 -11.49
CA GLY A 225 -9.33 14.48 -11.75
C GLY A 225 -9.36 14.10 -13.22
N SER A 226 -9.16 12.82 -13.54
CA SER A 226 -9.14 12.34 -14.93
C SER A 226 -10.56 11.95 -15.38
N GLY A 227 -11.44 12.92 -15.60
CA GLY A 227 -12.86 12.73 -15.92
C GLY A 227 -13.75 13.31 -14.83
N ASP A 228 -14.93 12.73 -14.65
CA ASP A 228 -15.91 13.24 -13.69
C ASP A 228 -15.43 13.03 -12.25
N LEU A 229 -15.71 14.01 -11.39
CA LEU A 229 -15.28 14.01 -9.99
C LEU A 229 -16.40 14.50 -9.08
N THR A 230 -16.66 13.73 -8.03
CA THR A 230 -17.44 14.21 -6.87
C THR A 230 -16.49 14.49 -5.72
N PHE A 231 -16.66 15.61 -5.03
CA PHE A 231 -15.86 15.94 -3.87
C PHE A 231 -16.64 16.69 -2.80
N GLY A 232 -16.15 16.71 -1.56
CA GLY A 232 -16.64 17.65 -0.54
C GLY A 232 -15.89 18.97 -0.65
N THR A 233 -14.63 18.98 -0.22
CA THR A 233 -13.76 20.17 -0.24
C THR A 233 -12.48 19.93 -1.02
N ILE A 234 -12.06 20.93 -1.78
CA ILE A 234 -10.74 20.97 -2.44
C ILE A 234 -10.00 22.23 -1.98
N ASP A 235 -8.90 22.05 -1.27
CA ASP A 235 -7.89 23.06 -0.93
C ASP A 235 -6.58 22.71 -1.65
N VAL A 236 -6.15 23.59 -2.58
CA VAL A 236 -4.93 23.35 -3.36
C VAL A 236 -4.12 24.63 -3.52
N GLY A 237 -2.86 24.60 -3.06
CA GLY A 237 -1.98 25.76 -3.13
C GLY A 237 -1.69 26.23 -4.57
N GLY A 238 -1.53 25.30 -5.51
CA GLY A 238 -1.20 25.60 -6.90
C GLY A 238 -2.40 25.57 -7.86
N SER A 239 -2.72 24.39 -8.39
CA SER A 239 -3.72 24.29 -9.46
C SER A 239 -4.55 23.01 -9.45
N VAL A 240 -5.80 23.15 -9.84
CA VAL A 240 -6.78 22.07 -10.01
C VAL A 240 -7.13 21.92 -11.48
N GLY A 241 -7.07 20.68 -11.98
CA GLY A 241 -7.51 20.32 -13.33
C GLY A 241 -8.48 19.14 -13.29
N ILE A 242 -9.68 19.29 -13.83
CA ILE A 242 -10.68 18.22 -13.92
C ILE A 242 -11.07 18.08 -15.39
N ASP A 243 -10.83 16.90 -15.97
CA ASP A 243 -11.03 16.66 -17.41
C ASP A 243 -12.52 16.40 -17.77
N GLY A 244 -13.41 16.24 -16.77
CA GLY A 244 -14.85 16.03 -16.94
C GLY A 244 -15.69 16.98 -16.08
N ASP A 245 -16.87 16.52 -15.66
CA ASP A 245 -17.77 17.28 -14.78
C ASP A 245 -17.31 17.21 -13.32
N ALA A 246 -17.50 18.32 -12.60
CA ALA A 246 -17.06 18.46 -11.22
C ALA A 246 -18.25 18.87 -10.34
N THR A 247 -18.58 18.07 -9.32
CA THR A 247 -19.63 18.39 -8.35
C THR A 247 -19.10 18.30 -6.93
N GLY A 248 -19.27 19.35 -6.13
CA GLY A 248 -18.90 19.30 -4.73
C GLY A 248 -19.41 20.48 -3.91
N ASP A 249 -18.81 20.69 -2.75
CA ASP A 249 -19.25 21.74 -1.82
C ASP A 249 -18.39 23.00 -1.98
N THR A 250 -17.09 22.93 -1.69
CA THR A 250 -16.18 24.11 -1.67
C THR A 250 -14.89 23.88 -2.47
N ILE A 251 -14.40 24.94 -3.13
CA ILE A 251 -13.06 24.98 -3.75
C ILE A 251 -12.31 26.22 -3.25
N ASP A 252 -11.12 26.03 -2.68
CA ASP A 252 -10.12 27.07 -2.40
C ASP A 252 -8.81 26.74 -3.15
N VAL A 253 -8.39 27.61 -4.06
CA VAL A 253 -7.19 27.38 -4.88
C VAL A 253 -6.36 28.65 -5.03
N GLY A 254 -5.08 28.58 -4.65
CA GLY A 254 -4.17 29.73 -4.74
C GLY A 254 -3.94 30.20 -6.18
N GLY A 255 -3.82 29.27 -7.13
CA GLY A 255 -3.50 29.56 -8.54
C GLY A 255 -4.69 29.47 -9.49
N LYS A 256 -4.88 28.30 -10.12
CA LYS A 256 -5.81 28.13 -11.25
C LYS A 256 -6.71 26.91 -11.07
N VAL A 257 -8.00 27.09 -11.37
CA VAL A 257 -8.97 26.02 -11.54
C VAL A 257 -9.31 25.88 -13.02
N ARG A 258 -9.22 24.66 -13.54
CA ARG A 258 -9.71 24.30 -14.87
C ARG A 258 -10.62 23.08 -14.77
N VAL A 259 -11.83 23.22 -15.28
CA VAL A 259 -12.80 22.13 -15.44
C VAL A 259 -13.20 22.11 -16.91
N ASP A 260 -12.95 21.00 -17.61
CA ASP A 260 -13.27 20.91 -19.04
C ASP A 260 -14.78 20.73 -19.28
N GLY A 261 -15.52 20.14 -18.33
CA GLY A 261 -16.99 20.05 -18.32
C GLY A 261 -17.69 21.18 -17.55
N SER A 262 -18.78 20.83 -16.86
CA SER A 262 -19.53 21.71 -15.96
C SER A 262 -19.00 21.63 -14.52
N LEU A 263 -19.05 22.76 -13.79
CA LEU A 263 -18.69 22.85 -12.38
C LEU A 263 -19.90 23.25 -11.55
N HIS A 264 -20.29 22.39 -10.60
CA HIS A 264 -21.40 22.60 -9.68
C HIS A 264 -20.92 22.60 -8.23
N LEU A 265 -21.13 23.70 -7.52
CA LEU A 265 -20.75 23.89 -6.13
C LEU A 265 -21.93 24.28 -5.26
N ARG A 266 -22.08 23.61 -4.12
CA ARG A 266 -23.09 23.95 -3.10
C ARG A 266 -22.68 25.14 -2.23
N ASP A 267 -21.38 25.34 -2.03
CA ASP A 267 -20.88 26.43 -1.21
C ASP A 267 -20.03 27.40 -2.03
N ASP A 268 -18.87 27.78 -1.52
CA ASP A 268 -18.06 28.89 -2.02
C ASP A 268 -16.96 28.40 -2.97
N ILE A 269 -16.54 29.26 -3.89
CA ILE A 269 -15.31 29.09 -4.68
C ILE A 269 -14.42 30.32 -4.53
N GLU A 270 -13.21 30.11 -4.01
CA GLU A 270 -12.15 31.10 -3.89
C GLU A 270 -10.96 30.69 -4.76
N VAL A 271 -10.58 31.53 -5.72
CA VAL A 271 -9.44 31.27 -6.60
C VAL A 271 -8.57 32.52 -6.74
N GLY A 272 -7.30 32.43 -6.36
CA GLY A 272 -6.38 33.57 -6.43
C GLY A 272 -6.12 34.06 -7.85
N GLY A 273 -5.98 33.13 -8.81
CA GLY A 273 -5.67 33.43 -10.21
C GLY A 273 -6.87 33.34 -11.15
N LYS A 274 -7.05 32.19 -11.81
CA LYS A 274 -7.97 32.04 -12.95
C LYS A 274 -8.92 30.85 -12.78
N ILE A 275 -10.18 31.04 -13.15
CA ILE A 275 -11.16 29.98 -13.35
C ILE A 275 -11.41 29.81 -14.85
N GLU A 276 -11.28 28.58 -15.34
CA GLU A 276 -11.71 28.14 -16.69
C GLU A 276 -12.70 27.00 -16.55
N VAL A 277 -13.94 27.19 -17.00
CA VAL A 277 -14.96 26.13 -17.08
C VAL A 277 -15.43 26.00 -18.52
N GLY A 278 -15.37 24.80 -19.10
CA GLY A 278 -15.73 24.57 -20.50
C GLY A 278 -17.22 24.78 -20.76
N GLU A 279 -18.07 24.38 -19.83
CA GLU A 279 -19.53 24.46 -19.93
C GLU A 279 -20.12 25.44 -18.89
N ASP A 280 -21.04 24.98 -18.03
CA ASP A 280 -21.73 25.82 -17.04
C ASP A 280 -20.97 25.86 -15.70
N LEU A 281 -20.93 27.03 -15.08
CA LEU A 281 -20.48 27.23 -13.69
C LEU A 281 -21.69 27.55 -12.82
N THR A 282 -22.00 26.68 -11.87
CA THR A 282 -23.04 26.90 -10.85
C THR A 282 -22.41 26.91 -9.47
N CYS A 283 -22.67 27.97 -8.69
CA CYS A 283 -22.23 28.10 -7.31
C CYS A 283 -23.40 28.65 -6.48
N GLU A 284 -23.86 27.90 -5.48
CA GLU A 284 -25.04 28.31 -4.69
C GLU A 284 -24.74 29.38 -3.64
N ARG A 285 -23.47 29.76 -3.47
CA ARG A 285 -23.06 30.85 -2.57
C ARG A 285 -22.18 31.88 -3.26
N LYS A 286 -20.90 31.95 -2.91
CA LYS A 286 -20.01 33.05 -3.30
C LYS A 286 -18.93 32.58 -4.27
N ILE A 287 -18.76 33.36 -5.34
CA ILE A 287 -17.62 33.27 -6.25
C ILE A 287 -16.65 34.42 -5.95
N LYS A 288 -15.41 34.11 -5.55
CA LYS A 288 -14.33 35.08 -5.36
C LYS A 288 -13.13 34.69 -6.22
N VAL A 289 -12.76 35.58 -7.15
CA VAL A 289 -11.61 35.34 -8.03
C VAL A 289 -10.74 36.58 -8.09
N GLY A 290 -9.44 36.42 -7.84
CA GLY A 290 -8.47 37.52 -7.88
C GLY A 290 -8.11 37.95 -9.30
N GLY A 291 -8.15 37.03 -10.27
CA GLY A 291 -7.89 37.30 -11.68
C GLY A 291 -9.13 37.20 -12.57
N ARG A 292 -9.15 36.22 -13.48
CA ARG A 292 -10.15 36.12 -14.56
C ARG A 292 -11.03 34.89 -14.42
N ILE A 293 -12.30 35.04 -14.79
CA ILE A 293 -13.25 33.95 -14.97
C ILE A 293 -13.55 33.83 -16.46
N GLU A 294 -13.39 32.62 -17.01
CA GLU A 294 -13.79 32.24 -18.37
C GLU A 294 -14.70 31.02 -18.28
N VAL A 295 -15.93 31.16 -18.75
CA VAL A 295 -16.95 30.10 -18.75
C VAL A 295 -17.55 30.03 -20.15
N GLY A 296 -17.54 28.85 -20.76
CA GLY A 296 -18.05 28.66 -22.13
C GLY A 296 -19.58 28.68 -22.21
N GLY A 297 -20.25 28.24 -21.14
CA GLY A 297 -21.69 28.26 -20.95
C GLY A 297 -22.15 29.43 -20.08
N LYS A 298 -22.99 29.12 -19.09
CA LYS A 298 -23.62 30.10 -18.19
C LYS A 298 -22.97 30.09 -16.82
N ILE A 299 -22.92 31.27 -16.21
CA ILE A 299 -22.61 31.43 -14.78
C ILE A 299 -23.94 31.58 -14.03
N LYS A 300 -24.19 30.67 -13.08
CA LYS A 300 -25.31 30.73 -12.14
C LYS A 300 -24.75 30.88 -10.74
N THR A 301 -25.06 31.99 -10.11
CA THR A 301 -24.68 32.28 -8.72
C THR A 301 -25.93 32.70 -7.94
N TYR A 302 -25.92 32.51 -6.62
CA TYR A 302 -26.97 33.07 -5.77
C TYR A 302 -27.02 34.60 -5.93
N ARG A 303 -28.24 35.14 -5.97
CA ARG A 303 -28.53 36.58 -6.17
C ARG A 303 -28.29 37.38 -4.90
#